data_AF-A0A9P7MII8-F1
#
_entry.id   AF-A0A9P7MII8-F1
#
_cell.length_a   1.000
_cell.length_b   1.000
_cell.length_c   1.000
_cell.angle_alpha   90.00
_cell.angle_beta   90.00
_cell.angle_gamma   90.00
#
_symmetry.space_group_name_H-M   'P 1'
#
loop_
_entity.id
_entity.type
_entity.pdbx_description
1 polymer ?
#
loop_
_entity_poly.entity_id
_entity_poly.type
_entity_poly.pdbx_seq_one_letter_code
_entity_poly.pdbx_strand_id
1 'polypeptide(L)'
;MRLAEIPNTPDENMRCLDVLKKLGDLWQMEDQPFTRYHDQWQSELALYPGEIDQKVSICLFLNSLMPEFRTLILSKGFPENWDSMLRQGSSAEDIIVFGNMHNPVEQPGTKRRRS
;
A
#
# COMPACT_ATOMS: atom_id res chain seq x y z
N MET A 1 27.06 -29.56 1.73
CA MET A 1 26.87 -28.13 2.07
C MET A 1 25.66 -28.08 2.98
N ARG A 2 25.83 -27.89 4.30
CA ARG A 2 24.70 -27.86 5.25
C ARG A 2 24.14 -26.45 5.26
N LEU A 3 22.87 -26.30 4.91
CA LEU A 3 22.11 -25.10 5.28
C LEU A 3 22.02 -25.12 6.80
N ALA A 4 22.66 -24.15 7.44
CA ALA A 4 22.43 -23.91 8.85
C ALA A 4 21.00 -23.36 8.95
N GLU A 5 20.06 -24.21 9.34
CA GLU A 5 18.74 -23.76 9.77
C GLU A 5 18.95 -22.93 11.04
N ILE A 6 18.74 -21.62 10.93
CA ILE A 6 18.64 -20.75 12.08
C ILE A 6 17.39 -21.23 12.83
N PRO A 7 17.50 -21.70 14.09
CA PRO A 7 16.33 -22.14 14.82
C PRO A 7 15.50 -20.90 15.15
N ASN A 8 14.45 -20.64 14.36
CA ASN A 8 13.47 -19.61 14.71
C ASN A 8 12.91 -19.97 16.09
N THR A 9 13.17 -19.11 17.06
CA THR A 9 12.60 -19.27 18.39
C THR A 9 11.07 -19.13 18.30
N PRO A 10 10.29 -19.79 19.17
CA PRO A 10 8.83 -19.64 19.20
C PRO A 10 8.38 -18.17 19.23
N ASP A 11 9.16 -17.31 19.89
CA ASP A 11 8.93 -15.86 19.98
C ASP A 11 9.12 -15.14 18.64
N GLU A 12 10.12 -15.53 17.84
CA GLU A 12 10.34 -14.97 16.50
C GLU A 12 9.21 -15.36 15.54
N ASN A 13 8.75 -16.61 15.58
CA ASN A 13 7.63 -17.06 14.76
C ASN A 13 6.33 -16.31 15.12
N MET A 14 6.08 -16.07 16.41
CA MET A 14 4.94 -15.25 16.85
C MET A 14 5.06 -13.81 16.35
N ARG A 15 6.26 -13.20 16.46
CA ARG A 15 6.51 -11.85 15.93
C ARG A 15 6.32 -11.76 14.41
N CYS A 16 6.73 -12.77 13.65
CA CYS A 16 6.46 -12.84 12.21
C CYS A 16 4.96 -12.76 11.93
N LEU A 17 4.17 -13.59 12.60
CA LEU A 17 2.71 -13.64 12.42
C LEU A 17 2.04 -12.33 12.85
N ASP A 18 2.49 -11.72 13.95
CA ASP A 18 1.96 -10.46 14.43
C ASP A 18 2.21 -9.31 13.44
N VAL A 19 3.41 -9.24 12.86
CA VAL A 19 3.74 -8.22 11.84
C VAL A 19 2.97 -8.46 10.56
N LEU A 20 2.91 -9.70 10.06
CA LEU A 20 2.13 -10.02 8.85
C LEU A 20 0.65 -9.71 9.01
N LYS A 21 0.09 -9.99 10.19
CA LYS A 21 -1.29 -9.61 10.53
C LYS A 21 -1.47 -8.10 10.49
N LYS A 22 -0.58 -7.33 11.14
CA LYS A 22 -0.63 -5.86 11.10
C LYS A 22 -0.55 -5.32 9.67
N LEU A 23 0.34 -5.87 8.84
CA LEU A 23 0.46 -5.47 7.44
C LEU A 23 -0.79 -5.80 6.63
N GLY A 24 -1.47 -6.92 6.92
CA GLY A 24 -2.75 -7.28 6.30
C GLY A 24 -3.94 -6.45 6.78
N ASP A 25 -3.89 -5.97 8.03
CA ASP A 25 -4.89 -5.09 8.63
C ASP A 25 -4.66 -3.61 8.31
N LEU A 26 -3.49 -3.26 7.78
CA LEU A 26 -3.13 -1.88 7.41
C LEU A 26 -3.68 -1.56 6.02
N TRP A 27 -4.53 -0.54 5.92
CA TRP A 27 -5.11 -0.09 4.65
C TRP A 27 -4.84 1.39 4.43
N GLN A 28 -4.60 1.78 3.18
CA GLN A 28 -4.49 3.19 2.82
C GLN A 28 -5.86 3.87 2.94
N MET A 29 -5.89 5.02 3.60
CA MET A 29 -7.10 5.84 3.76
C MET A 29 -7.27 6.82 2.58
N GLU A 30 -8.51 7.25 2.30
CA GLU A 30 -8.88 8.09 1.14
C GLU A 30 -8.04 9.36 0.99
N ASP A 31 -7.79 10.07 2.10
CA ASP A 31 -7.00 11.31 2.10
C ASP A 31 -5.51 11.10 2.42
N GLN A 32 -5.04 9.85 2.45
CA GLN A 32 -3.67 9.54 2.81
C GLN A 32 -2.77 9.52 1.55
N PRO A 33 -1.75 10.41 1.49
CA PRO A 33 -0.78 10.40 0.39
C PRO A 33 -0.08 9.03 0.29
N PHE A 34 0.13 8.57 -0.94
CA PHE A 34 0.81 7.32 -1.27
C PHE A 34 2.17 7.24 -0.60
N THR A 35 2.98 8.30 -0.73
CA THR A 35 4.34 8.35 -0.15
C THR A 35 4.30 8.21 1.37
N ARG A 36 3.40 8.94 2.04
CA ARG A 36 3.21 8.84 3.49
C ARG A 36 2.72 7.45 3.91
N TYR A 37 1.82 6.85 3.15
CA TYR A 37 1.33 5.50 3.42
C TYR A 37 2.42 4.44 3.22
N HIS A 38 3.22 4.57 2.16
CA HIS A 38 4.38 3.71 1.92
C HIS A 38 5.35 3.73 3.10
N ASP A 39 5.69 4.91 3.63
CA ASP A 39 6.61 5.03 4.77
C ASP A 39 6.05 4.37 6.04
N GLN A 40 4.74 4.50 6.26
CA GLN A 40 4.06 3.79 7.35
C GLN A 40 4.15 2.28 7.18
N TRP A 41 3.87 1.78 5.98
CA TRP A 41 3.91 0.36 5.67
C TRP A 41 5.32 -0.23 5.81
N GLN A 42 6.35 0.48 5.34
CA GLN A 42 7.75 0.09 5.52
C GLN A 42 8.17 0.06 6.98
N SER A 43 7.66 1.00 7.80
CA SER A 43 7.94 1.04 9.23
C SER A 43 7.40 -0.20 9.96
N GLU A 44 6.21 -0.69 9.57
CA GLU A 44 5.67 -1.95 10.10
C GLU A 44 6.45 -3.16 9.56
N LEU A 45 6.80 -3.17 8.27
CA LEU A 45 7.58 -4.26 7.66
C LEU A 45 8.97 -4.41 8.31
N ALA A 46 9.60 -3.30 8.70
CA ALA A 46 10.91 -3.31 9.37
C ALA A 46 10.92 -4.08 10.72
N LEU A 47 9.75 -4.34 11.29
CA LEU A 47 9.61 -5.16 12.50
C LEU A 47 9.60 -6.68 12.19
N TYR A 48 9.50 -7.07 10.92
CA TYR A 48 9.52 -8.46 10.50
C TYR A 48 10.96 -9.02 10.69
N PRO A 49 11.16 -10.10 11.46
CA PRO A 49 12.48 -10.55 11.88
C PRO A 49 13.27 -11.34 10.80
N GLY A 50 12.91 -11.20 9.53
CA GLY A 50 13.55 -11.91 8.42
C GLY A 50 13.41 -11.19 7.08
N GLU A 51 13.76 -11.89 6.00
CA GLU A 51 13.58 -11.37 4.65
C GLU A 51 12.26 -11.88 4.06
N ILE A 52 11.51 -10.97 3.43
CA ILE A 52 10.35 -11.32 2.62
C ILE A 52 10.77 -11.20 1.16
N ASP A 53 10.42 -12.21 0.35
CA ASP A 53 10.60 -12.13 -1.09
C ASP A 53 10.00 -10.83 -1.64
N GLN A 54 10.78 -10.14 -2.48
CA GLN A 54 10.41 -8.81 -2.95
C GLN A 54 9.06 -8.80 -3.68
N LYS A 55 8.76 -9.83 -4.47
CA LYS A 55 7.49 -9.90 -5.19
C LYS A 55 6.33 -10.11 -4.21
N VAL A 56 6.52 -10.95 -3.19
CA VAL A 56 5.53 -11.14 -2.12
C VAL A 56 5.28 -9.83 -1.39
N SER A 57 6.35 -9.11 -1.03
CA SER A 57 6.29 -7.82 -0.35
C SER A 57 5.52 -6.76 -1.17
N ILE A 58 5.81 -6.67 -2.48
CA ILE A 58 5.08 -5.80 -3.41
C ILE A 58 3.60 -6.21 -3.53
N CYS A 59 3.29 -7.50 -3.61
CA CYS A 59 1.91 -7.99 -3.64
C CYS A 59 1.14 -7.59 -2.38
N LEU A 60 1.75 -7.74 -1.20
CA LEU A 60 1.14 -7.37 0.07
C LEU A 60 0.86 -5.86 0.11
N PHE A 61 1.82 -5.04 -0.29
CA PHE A 61 1.64 -3.59 -0.36
C PHE A 61 0.57 -3.17 -1.38
N LEU A 62 0.59 -3.73 -2.59
CA LEU A 62 -0.46 -3.45 -3.59
C LEU A 62 -1.85 -3.83 -3.08
N ASN A 63 -1.95 -4.93 -2.33
CA ASN A 63 -3.21 -5.35 -1.76
C ASN A 63 -3.70 -4.43 -0.64
N SER A 64 -2.82 -3.66 0.00
CA SER A 64 -3.14 -2.76 1.10
C SER A 64 -3.46 -1.33 0.63
N LEU A 65 -3.11 -0.99 -0.62
CA LEU A 65 -3.47 0.28 -1.26
C LEU A 65 -4.96 0.37 -1.59
N MET A 66 -5.43 1.62 -1.70
CA MET A 66 -6.76 1.92 -2.22
C MET A 66 -6.96 1.32 -3.62
N PRO A 67 -8.19 0.90 -3.98
CA PRO A 67 -8.49 0.34 -5.29
C PRO A 67 -8.08 1.22 -6.48
N GLU A 68 -8.22 2.54 -6.35
CA GLU A 68 -7.89 3.52 -7.38
C GLU A 68 -6.39 3.55 -7.66
N PHE A 69 -5.58 3.65 -6.60
CA PHE A 69 -4.12 3.56 -6.69
C PHE A 69 -3.70 2.24 -7.34
N ARG A 70 -4.22 1.12 -6.83
CA ARG A 70 -3.91 -0.22 -7.34
C ARG A 70 -4.24 -0.35 -8.83
N THR A 71 -5.39 0.14 -9.26
CA THR A 71 -5.83 0.09 -10.66
C THR A 71 -4.89 0.91 -11.55
N LEU A 72 -4.54 2.13 -11.14
CA LEU A 72 -3.64 2.99 -11.91
C LEU A 72 -2.23 2.41 -12.00
N ILE A 73 -1.72 1.84 -10.91
CA ILE A 73 -0.41 1.18 -10.89
C ILE A 73 -0.41 -0.02 -11.84
N LEU A 74 -1.38 -0.93 -11.70
CA LEU A 74 -1.45 -2.14 -12.52
C LEU A 74 -1.75 -1.86 -14.00
N SER A 75 -2.38 -0.73 -14.33
CA SER A 75 -2.59 -0.31 -15.72
C SER A 75 -1.28 -0.07 -16.49
N LYS A 76 -0.18 0.18 -15.77
CA LYS A 76 1.18 0.37 -16.32
C LYS A 76 2.00 -0.92 -16.34
N GLY A 77 1.41 -2.04 -15.91
CA GLY A 77 2.09 -3.32 -15.72
C GLY A 77 2.48 -3.56 -14.26
N PHE A 78 2.58 -4.84 -13.87
CA PHE A 78 2.94 -5.23 -12.51
C PHE A 78 4.36 -4.73 -12.16
N PRO A 79 4.59 -4.13 -10.98
CA PRO A 79 5.91 -3.65 -10.59
C PRO A 79 6.95 -4.78 -10.50
N GLU A 80 8.07 -4.65 -11.22
CA GLU A 80 9.15 -5.64 -11.20
C GLU A 80 9.99 -5.55 -9.92
N ASN A 81 10.05 -4.35 -9.33
CA ASN A 81 10.81 -4.05 -8.12
C ASN A 81 10.24 -2.83 -7.39
N TRP A 82 10.84 -2.48 -6.25
CA TRP A 82 10.40 -1.36 -5.41
C TRP A 82 10.56 0.00 -6.10
N ASP A 83 11.62 0.19 -6.90
CA ASP A 83 11.81 1.42 -7.65
C ASP A 83 10.71 1.63 -8.70
N SER A 84 10.25 0.57 -9.36
CA SER A 84 9.12 0.66 -10.28
C SER A 84 7.81 0.87 -9.51
N MET A 85 7.62 0.21 -8.36
CA MET A 85 6.45 0.38 -7.50
C MET A 85 6.29 1.83 -7.04
N LEU A 86 7.37 2.44 -6.56
CA LEU A 86 7.38 3.82 -6.09
C LEU A 86 7.12 4.81 -7.22
N ARG A 87 7.80 4.66 -8.36
CA ARG A 87 7.57 5.53 -9.54
C ARG A 87 6.13 5.44 -10.05
N GLN A 88 5.58 4.22 -10.13
CA GLN A 88 4.20 4.02 -10.57
C GLN A 88 3.20 4.60 -9.56
N GLY A 89 3.44 4.41 -8.26
CA GLY A 89 2.60 4.94 -7.18
C GLY A 89 2.60 6.46 -7.06
N SER A 90 3.78 7.11 -7.12
CA SER A 90 3.86 8.58 -7.17
C SER A 90 3.14 9.14 -8.39
N SER A 91 3.29 8.50 -9.55
CA SER A 91 2.56 8.93 -10.74
C SER A 91 1.05 8.68 -10.65
N ALA A 92 0.59 7.68 -9.90
CA ALA A 92 -0.83 7.49 -9.61
C ALA A 92 -1.37 8.56 -8.66
N GLU A 93 -0.57 8.96 -7.66
CA GLU A 93 -0.88 10.06 -6.74
C GLU A 93 -1.09 11.37 -7.51
N ASP A 94 -0.19 11.72 -8.42
CA ASP A 94 -0.32 12.93 -9.25
C ASP A 94 -1.64 12.96 -10.03
N ILE A 95 -2.05 11.82 -10.59
CA ILE A 95 -3.29 11.69 -11.36
C ILE A 95 -4.52 11.87 -10.46
N ILE A 96 -4.52 11.23 -9.29
CA ILE A 96 -5.65 11.29 -8.35
C ILE A 96 -5.78 12.71 -7.79
N VAL A 97 -4.68 13.32 -7.37
CA VAL A 97 -4.67 14.69 -6.84
C VAL A 97 -5.15 15.68 -7.92
N PHE A 98 -4.65 15.55 -9.15
CA PHE A 98 -5.11 16.38 -10.27
C PHE A 98 -6.60 16.17 -10.55
N GLY A 99 -7.07 14.92 -10.56
CA GLY A 99 -8.49 14.58 -10.72
C GLY A 99 -9.38 15.24 -9.67
N ASN A 100 -8.98 15.22 -8.41
CA ASN A 100 -9.71 15.82 -7.30
C ASN A 100 -9.73 17.36 -7.35
N MET A 101 -8.65 17.99 -7.84
CA MET A 101 -8.59 19.45 -8.01
C MET A 101 -9.44 19.96 -9.18
N HIS A 102 -9.59 19.15 -10.24
CA HIS A 102 -10.28 19.56 -11.47
C HIS A 102 -11.71 19.02 -11.61
N ASN A 103 -12.10 18.03 -10.82
CA ASN A 103 -13.48 17.59 -10.63
C ASN A 103 -13.81 17.54 -9.13
N PRO A 104 -13.93 18.71 -8.45
CA PRO A 104 -14.48 18.72 -7.11
C PRO A 104 -15.91 18.18 -7.19
N VAL A 105 -16.17 17.10 -6.44
CA VAL A 105 -17.49 16.47 -6.31
C VAL A 105 -18.58 17.54 -6.28
N GLU A 106 -19.54 17.45 -7.21
CA GLU A 106 -20.69 18.34 -7.29
C GLU A 106 -21.29 18.51 -5.90
N GLN A 107 -21.27 19.75 -5.39
CA GLN A 107 -21.99 20.10 -4.18
C GLN A 107 -23.45 19.64 -4.31
N PRO A 108 -24.05 19.03 -3.26
CA PRO A 108 -25.42 18.55 -3.34
C PRO A 108 -26.34 19.70 -3.73
N GLY A 109 -26.97 19.54 -4.90
CA GLY A 109 -27.81 20.54 -5.54
C GLY A 109 -28.78 21.19 -4.55
N THR A 110 -28.78 22.52 -4.56
CA THR A 110 -29.77 23.34 -3.88
C THR A 110 -31.16 22.84 -4.27
N LYS A 111 -31.88 22.28 -3.29
CA LYS A 111 -33.31 21.98 -3.42
C LYS A 111 -34.02 23.26 -3.88
N ARG A 112 -34.44 23.29 -5.15
CA ARG A 112 -35.45 24.24 -5.63
C ARG A 112 -36.74 23.95 -4.87
N ARG A 113 -36.98 24.68 -3.79
CA ARG A 113 -38.27 24.73 -3.12
C ARG A 113 -39.22 25.51 -4.05
N ARG A 114 -40.03 24.79 -4.82
CA ARG A 114 -41.24 25.37 -5.41
C ARG A 114 -42.27 25.53 -4.30
N SER A 115 -42.61 26.76 -3.98
CA SER A 115 -43.90 27.14 -3.38
C SER A 115 -44.17 28.58 -3.82
#